data_AF-A0A180H2V3-F1
#
_entry.id   AF-A0A180H2V3-F1
#
_cell.length_a   1.000
_cell.length_b   1.000
_cell.length_c   1.000
_cell.angle_alpha   90.00
_cell.angle_beta   90.00
_cell.angle_gamma   90.00
#
_symmetry.space_group_name_H-M   'P 1'
#
loop_
_entity.id
_entity.type
_entity.pdbx_description
1 polymer ?
#
loop_
_entity_poly.entity_id
_entity_poly.type
_entity_poly.pdbx_seq_one_letter_code
_entity_poly.pdbx_strand_id
1 'polypeptide(L)'
;MMRSIISPVVSGLRPGGRRPTFSRSWIPRNTPSRLKNMSDSTHNKKRPSFELGSATVKTSQPLESSQAKWLGLTSIDWVDETGKERKWEASYRKTAGESSSDKPDAVAIFAVVSRPQQPPSTILVFQFRPPVNKIVVELPAGLIDEGENAETAALRELLEETGYGNGPNGGQAKVEEISEILVNDPGMSSANMVLAKVSVSLDRADLVPEPQQEQGEHIKVELVALKDLYKTLQQYNQKKGYVVDARLMHLALGIAMQ
;
A
#
# COMPACT_ATOMS: atom_id res chain seq x y z
N MET A 1 -10.79 17.94 -57.76
CA MET A 1 -10.42 19.35 -58.07
C MET A 1 -9.14 19.66 -57.30
N MET A 2 -7.97 19.63 -57.95
CA MET A 2 -7.26 20.75 -58.59
C MET A 2 -6.73 21.79 -57.58
N ARG A 3 -5.40 21.79 -57.32
CA ARG A 3 -4.36 22.77 -57.79
C ARG A 3 -4.40 24.09 -57.00
N SER A 4 -3.40 24.41 -56.15
CA SER A 4 -2.11 25.08 -56.46
C SER A 4 -2.23 26.53 -56.98
N ILE A 5 -1.52 27.49 -56.36
CA ILE A 5 -0.85 28.73 -56.89
C ILE A 5 -0.26 29.48 -55.65
N ILE A 6 1.06 29.52 -55.39
CA ILE A 6 2.16 30.40 -55.88
C ILE A 6 2.18 31.84 -55.29
N SER A 7 3.34 32.18 -54.68
CA SER A 7 3.95 33.48 -54.24
C SER A 7 3.97 34.62 -55.29
N PRO A 8 4.57 35.85 -55.12
CA PRO A 8 5.63 36.36 -54.20
C PRO A 8 5.39 37.78 -53.62
N VAL A 9 6.28 38.37 -52.81
CA VAL A 9 7.27 39.41 -53.21
C VAL A 9 8.17 39.80 -51.99
N VAL A 10 9.42 40.14 -52.29
CA VAL A 10 10.53 40.56 -51.41
C VAL A 10 10.70 42.09 -51.39
N SER A 11 11.05 42.67 -50.23
CA SER A 11 12.01 43.80 -50.00
C SER A 11 11.90 44.18 -48.51
N GLY A 12 12.89 44.61 -47.72
CA GLY A 12 14.25 45.09 -47.93
C GLY A 12 14.51 46.19 -46.87
N LEU A 13 15.64 46.10 -46.14
CA LEU A 13 16.35 47.14 -45.35
C LEU A 13 16.12 47.29 -43.81
N ARG A 14 17.25 47.08 -43.11
CA ARG A 14 17.66 47.41 -41.70
C ARG A 14 18.09 48.90 -41.61
N PRO A 15 18.43 49.55 -40.44
CA PRO A 15 19.18 49.01 -39.29
C PRO A 15 18.95 49.63 -37.88
N GLY A 16 19.60 49.04 -36.86
CA GLY A 16 19.78 49.65 -35.53
C GLY A 16 20.33 48.69 -34.47
N GLY A 17 21.66 48.59 -34.37
CA GLY A 17 22.36 47.82 -33.32
C GLY A 17 22.87 48.71 -32.19
N ARG A 18 22.92 48.16 -30.95
CA ARG A 18 23.69 48.71 -29.82
C ARG A 18 24.60 47.62 -29.25
N ARG A 19 25.87 47.98 -29.03
CA ARG A 19 26.87 47.22 -28.26
C ARG A 19 26.85 47.69 -26.80
N PRO A 20 27.39 46.88 -25.87
CA PRO A 20 28.24 47.48 -24.84
C PRO A 20 29.62 46.80 -24.71
N THR A 21 30.48 47.52 -24.02
CA THR A 21 31.94 47.53 -23.98
C THR A 21 32.54 46.65 -22.88
N PHE A 22 33.75 46.12 -23.14
CA PHE A 22 34.63 45.50 -22.15
C PHE A 22 35.46 46.55 -21.39
N SER A 23 35.65 46.37 -20.08
CA SER A 23 36.82 46.88 -19.35
C SER A 23 37.34 45.85 -18.34
N ARG A 24 38.64 45.56 -18.44
CA ARG A 24 39.53 44.99 -17.39
C ARG A 24 39.97 46.17 -16.50
N SER A 25 40.41 46.10 -15.25
CA SER A 25 40.93 45.05 -14.35
C SER A 25 41.17 45.70 -12.98
N TRP A 26 41.02 44.98 -11.86
CA TRP A 26 41.80 45.24 -10.64
C TRP A 26 41.76 44.03 -9.67
N ILE A 27 42.93 43.66 -9.14
CA ILE A 27 43.13 42.67 -8.05
C ILE A 27 43.91 43.41 -6.95
N PRO A 28 43.59 43.20 -5.65
CA PRO A 28 44.65 42.73 -4.76
C PRO A 28 44.24 41.59 -3.80
N ARG A 29 45.31 40.98 -3.29
CA ARG A 29 45.51 39.71 -2.59
C ARG A 29 44.96 39.64 -1.15
N ASN A 30 44.58 38.43 -0.72
CA ASN A 30 45.27 37.56 0.28
C ASN A 30 44.42 36.95 1.43
N THR A 31 44.43 35.60 1.45
CA THR A 31 44.52 34.64 2.57
C THR A 31 43.28 34.20 3.39
N PRO A 32 43.28 32.96 3.94
CA PRO A 32 42.20 31.98 3.73
C PRO A 32 41.37 31.67 4.98
N SER A 33 40.09 31.31 4.79
CA SER A 33 39.26 30.73 5.85
C SER A 33 38.65 29.39 5.41
N ARG A 34 39.41 28.34 5.70
CA ARG A 34 38.95 27.11 6.38
C ARG A 34 37.58 26.57 5.92
N LEU A 35 37.58 25.80 4.84
CA LEU A 35 36.59 24.74 4.62
C LEU A 35 36.67 23.77 5.80
N LYS A 36 35.76 23.91 6.77
CA LYS A 36 35.44 22.82 7.69
C LYS A 36 34.40 21.96 7.00
N ASN A 37 34.83 20.77 6.59
CA ASN A 37 33.96 19.64 6.35
C ASN A 37 33.01 19.50 7.55
N MET A 38 31.75 19.86 7.38
CA MET A 38 30.69 19.36 8.24
C MET A 38 30.45 17.92 7.78
N SER A 39 31.04 16.99 8.52
CA SER A 39 30.64 15.60 8.51
C SER A 39 29.14 15.54 8.75
N ASP A 40 28.40 15.14 7.73
CA ASP A 40 27.00 14.81 7.82
C ASP A 40 26.86 13.54 8.68
N SER A 41 26.81 13.73 10.01
CA SER A 41 26.49 12.66 10.95
C SER A 41 24.97 12.50 11.00
N THR A 42 24.36 12.09 9.88
CA THR A 42 23.06 11.46 9.96
C THR A 42 23.25 10.19 10.78
N HIS A 43 22.69 10.20 11.99
CA HIS A 43 22.52 9.01 12.80
C HIS A 43 21.62 8.05 12.02
N ASN A 44 22.22 7.24 11.14
CA ASN A 44 21.57 6.07 10.59
C ASN A 44 21.48 5.04 11.73
N LYS A 45 20.52 5.25 12.65
CA LYS A 45 20.09 4.22 13.59
C LYS A 45 19.54 3.10 12.72
N LYS A 46 20.38 2.13 12.37
CA LYS A 46 19.95 0.90 11.70
C LYS A 46 18.75 0.37 12.48
N ARG A 47 17.58 0.30 11.82
CA ARG A 47 16.41 -0.39 12.40
C ARG A 47 16.88 -1.78 12.82
N PRO A 48 16.54 -2.24 14.04
CA PRO A 48 16.90 -3.58 14.46
C PRO A 48 16.33 -4.58 13.46
N SER A 49 17.16 -5.49 12.96
CA SER A 49 16.70 -6.61 12.13
C SER A 49 15.72 -7.45 12.95
N PHE A 50 14.53 -7.74 12.40
CA PHE A 50 13.56 -8.61 13.05
C PHE A 50 13.57 -10.00 12.40
N GLU A 51 13.32 -11.03 13.20
CA GLU A 51 13.12 -12.40 12.73
C GLU A 51 11.61 -12.69 12.73
N LEU A 52 11.02 -12.94 11.56
CA LEU A 52 9.60 -13.25 11.44
C LEU A 52 9.27 -14.51 12.26
N GLY A 53 8.27 -14.41 13.14
CA GLY A 53 7.86 -15.51 14.02
C GLY A 53 8.49 -15.47 15.42
N SER A 54 9.40 -14.53 15.69
CA SER A 54 9.91 -14.28 17.05
C SER A 54 8.90 -13.57 17.96
N ALA A 55 7.85 -12.96 17.40
CA ALA A 55 6.79 -12.32 18.15
C ALA A 55 5.92 -13.37 18.87
N THR A 56 5.58 -13.09 20.13
CA THR A 56 4.76 -13.96 20.97
C THR A 56 3.76 -13.16 21.78
N VAL A 57 2.51 -13.63 21.87
CA VAL A 57 1.57 -13.11 22.87
C VAL A 57 2.06 -13.50 24.26
N LYS A 58 2.28 -12.52 25.14
CA LYS A 58 2.71 -12.77 26.53
C LYS A 58 1.56 -13.23 27.41
N THR A 59 0.45 -12.51 27.38
CA THR A 59 -0.76 -12.76 28.17
C THR A 59 -1.99 -12.29 27.39
N SER A 60 -3.15 -12.91 27.65
CA SER A 60 -4.45 -12.46 27.17
C SER A 60 -5.43 -12.45 28.35
N GLN A 61 -6.25 -11.42 28.45
CA GLN A 61 -7.24 -11.22 29.52
C GLN A 61 -8.49 -10.55 28.92
N PRO A 62 -9.69 -10.76 29.47
CA PRO A 62 -10.87 -9.99 29.10
C PRO A 62 -10.65 -8.48 29.19
N LEU A 63 -11.26 -7.72 28.28
CA LEU A 63 -11.15 -6.25 28.23
C LEU A 63 -12.54 -5.64 28.08
N GLU A 64 -12.87 -4.69 28.97
CA GLU A 64 -14.13 -3.95 28.88
C GLU A 64 -14.10 -2.95 27.72
N SER A 65 -15.21 -2.82 26.99
CA SER A 65 -15.32 -1.94 25.81
C SER A 65 -15.00 -0.47 26.12
N SER A 66 -15.32 -0.02 27.33
CA SER A 66 -15.00 1.34 27.82
C SER A 66 -13.49 1.59 28.00
N GLN A 67 -12.71 0.53 28.21
CA GLN A 67 -11.26 0.59 28.35
C GLN A 67 -10.52 0.41 27.02
N ALA A 68 -11.21 -0.11 26.01
CA ALA A 68 -10.62 -0.39 24.71
C ALA A 68 -10.35 0.90 23.91
N LYS A 69 -9.15 1.01 23.32
CA LYS A 69 -8.78 2.15 22.46
C LYS A 69 -9.27 1.99 21.02
N TRP A 70 -9.24 0.76 20.50
CA TRP A 70 -9.36 0.50 19.05
C TRP A 70 -10.70 -0.12 18.64
N LEU A 71 -11.27 -0.95 19.51
CA LEU A 71 -12.48 -1.71 19.26
C LEU A 71 -13.55 -1.32 20.26
N GLY A 72 -14.81 -1.33 19.84
CA GLY A 72 -15.98 -1.28 20.70
C GLY A 72 -16.82 -2.54 20.56
N LEU A 73 -17.60 -2.85 21.60
CA LEU A 73 -18.69 -3.81 21.55
C LEU A 73 -20.02 -3.06 21.52
N THR A 74 -20.95 -3.54 20.69
CA THR A 74 -22.31 -3.01 20.59
C THR A 74 -23.33 -4.11 20.80
N SER A 75 -24.43 -3.75 21.49
CA SER A 75 -25.61 -4.59 21.65
C SER A 75 -26.69 -4.04 20.71
N ILE A 76 -27.15 -4.88 19.80
CA ILE A 76 -28.11 -4.52 18.77
C ILE A 76 -29.45 -5.14 19.12
N ASP A 77 -30.43 -4.31 19.43
CA ASP A 77 -31.82 -4.71 19.49
C ASP A 77 -32.43 -4.50 18.09
N TRP A 78 -33.00 -5.55 17.49
CA TRP A 78 -33.58 -5.50 16.16
C TRP A 78 -34.87 -6.32 16.06
N VAL A 79 -35.64 -6.10 15.01
CA VAL A 79 -36.89 -6.82 14.75
C VAL A 79 -36.69 -7.65 13.49
N ASP A 80 -36.94 -8.96 13.59
CA ASP A 80 -36.83 -9.85 12.44
C ASP A 80 -38.00 -9.73 11.47
N GLU A 81 -37.91 -10.40 10.32
CA GLU A 81 -38.95 -10.43 9.29
C GLU A 81 -40.31 -10.96 9.75
N THR A 82 -40.40 -11.56 10.95
CA THR A 82 -41.65 -12.02 11.56
C THR A 82 -42.25 -11.02 12.54
N GLY A 83 -41.58 -9.88 12.77
CA GLY A 83 -41.97 -8.87 13.75
C GLY A 83 -41.50 -9.19 15.17
N LYS A 84 -40.63 -10.19 15.35
CA LYS A 84 -40.14 -10.59 16.67
C LYS A 84 -38.88 -9.80 17.04
N GLU A 85 -38.86 -9.27 18.25
CA GLU A 85 -37.68 -8.64 18.84
C GLU A 85 -36.55 -9.66 19.06
N ARG A 86 -35.34 -9.26 18.68
CA ARG A 86 -34.11 -10.02 18.71
C ARG A 86 -33.00 -9.17 19.29
N LYS A 87 -31.98 -9.86 19.79
CA LYS A 87 -30.74 -9.26 20.28
C LYS A 87 -29.54 -9.85 19.55
N TRP A 88 -28.56 -9.01 19.23
CA TRP A 88 -27.28 -9.41 18.67
C TRP A 88 -26.15 -8.68 19.37
N GLU A 89 -24.98 -9.30 19.45
CA GLU A 89 -23.76 -8.67 19.94
C GLU A 89 -22.77 -8.57 18.79
N ALA A 90 -22.17 -7.41 18.61
CA ALA A 90 -21.20 -7.18 17.54
C ALA A 90 -20.02 -6.34 18.02
N SER A 91 -18.91 -6.45 17.30
CA SER A 91 -17.75 -5.55 17.47
C SER A 91 -17.66 -4.54 16.34
N TYR A 92 -17.06 -3.37 16.62
CA TYR A 92 -16.84 -2.31 15.64
C TYR A 92 -15.49 -1.63 15.86
N ARG A 93 -14.97 -0.96 14.83
CA ARG A 93 -13.78 -0.10 14.95
C ARG A 93 -14.20 1.26 15.48
N LYS A 94 -13.57 1.74 16.56
CA LYS A 94 -13.90 3.07 17.12
C LYS A 94 -13.64 4.22 16.15
N THR A 95 -12.73 4.03 15.19
CA THR A 95 -12.47 4.98 14.10
C THR A 95 -13.59 5.04 13.06
N ALA A 96 -14.40 3.99 12.92
CA ALA A 96 -15.51 3.90 11.96
C ALA A 96 -16.88 4.26 12.59
N GLY A 97 -16.98 4.24 13.92
CA GLY A 97 -18.24 4.44 14.66
C GLY A 97 -18.99 3.13 14.92
N GLU A 98 -20.12 3.22 15.62
CA GLU A 98 -20.82 2.06 16.20
C GLU A 98 -21.68 1.26 15.20
N SER A 99 -21.97 1.84 14.03
CA SER A 99 -22.77 1.24 12.97
C SER A 99 -21.98 1.13 11.66
N SER A 100 -22.37 0.22 10.76
CA SER A 100 -21.81 0.19 9.41
C SER A 100 -21.97 1.55 8.75
N SER A 101 -20.86 2.14 8.32
CA SER A 101 -20.86 3.42 7.61
C SER A 101 -20.87 3.17 6.10
N ASP A 102 -21.35 4.13 5.32
CA ASP A 102 -21.22 4.12 3.85
C ASP A 102 -19.77 4.40 3.39
N LYS A 103 -18.80 4.34 4.30
CA LYS A 103 -17.38 4.54 4.04
C LYS A 103 -16.61 3.28 4.41
N PRO A 104 -15.63 2.88 3.57
CA PRO A 104 -14.78 1.75 3.89
C PRO A 104 -13.84 2.03 5.06
N ASP A 105 -13.70 1.07 5.98
CA ASP A 105 -12.71 1.20 7.08
C ASP A 105 -11.27 1.04 6.57
N ALA A 106 -11.10 0.23 5.53
CA ALA A 106 -9.81 -0.27 5.06
C ALA A 106 -9.83 -0.57 3.56
N VAL A 107 -8.66 -0.81 2.99
CA VAL A 107 -8.47 -1.31 1.63
C VAL A 107 -7.59 -2.55 1.64
N ALA A 108 -7.99 -3.59 0.92
CA ALA A 108 -7.15 -4.75 0.58
C ALA A 108 -6.66 -4.58 -0.86
N ILE A 109 -5.42 -4.95 -1.13
CA ILE A 109 -4.78 -4.69 -2.42
C ILE A 109 -4.46 -6.00 -3.12
N PHE A 110 -5.22 -6.33 -4.17
CA PHE A 110 -4.84 -7.38 -5.10
C PHE A 110 -3.94 -6.79 -6.20
N ALA A 111 -2.64 -6.80 -5.94
CA ALA A 111 -1.64 -6.37 -6.91
C ALA A 111 -1.32 -7.48 -7.92
N VAL A 112 -1.40 -7.17 -9.21
CA VAL A 112 -0.91 -8.02 -10.31
C VAL A 112 0.38 -7.42 -10.84
N VAL A 113 1.50 -8.07 -10.51
CA VAL A 113 2.85 -7.65 -10.85
C VAL A 113 3.29 -8.30 -12.16
N SER A 114 3.61 -7.46 -13.14
CA SER A 114 4.22 -7.82 -14.41
C SER A 114 5.72 -7.54 -14.38
N ARG A 115 6.51 -8.52 -14.80
CA ARG A 115 7.97 -8.42 -14.94
C ARG A 115 8.40 -9.01 -16.28
N PRO A 116 9.48 -8.50 -16.90
CA PRO A 116 9.98 -9.03 -18.16
C PRO A 116 10.24 -10.54 -18.09
N GLN A 117 9.67 -11.29 -19.04
CA GLN A 117 9.85 -12.74 -19.19
C GLN A 117 9.47 -13.58 -17.95
N GLN A 118 8.61 -13.07 -17.06
CA GLN A 118 8.09 -13.80 -15.90
C GLN A 118 6.56 -13.91 -15.99
N PRO A 119 5.95 -14.95 -15.39
CA PRO A 119 4.50 -15.02 -15.29
C PRO A 119 3.98 -13.90 -14.37
N PRO A 120 2.74 -13.41 -14.60
CA PRO A 120 2.07 -12.51 -13.66
C PRO A 120 2.07 -13.08 -12.25
N SER A 121 2.43 -12.24 -11.30
CA SER A 121 2.56 -12.61 -9.88
C SER A 121 1.68 -11.71 -9.03
N THR A 122 1.36 -12.14 -7.82
CA THR A 122 0.79 -11.27 -6.79
C THR A 122 1.74 -11.14 -5.61
N ILE A 123 1.51 -10.10 -4.80
CA ILE A 123 2.31 -9.81 -3.61
C ILE A 123 1.58 -10.42 -2.41
N LEU A 124 2.31 -11.21 -1.62
CA LEU A 124 1.87 -11.70 -0.33
C LEU A 124 2.64 -10.98 0.77
N VAL A 125 1.92 -10.61 1.83
CA VAL A 125 2.51 -10.10 3.07
C VAL A 125 2.37 -11.14 4.17
N PHE A 126 3.37 -11.17 5.04
CA PHE A 126 3.44 -12.05 6.21
C PHE A 126 3.64 -11.21 7.45
N GLN A 127 2.66 -11.23 8.33
CA GLN A 127 2.68 -10.45 9.56
C GLN A 127 2.23 -11.31 10.74
N PHE A 128 2.86 -11.13 11.90
CA PHE A 128 2.33 -11.73 13.12
C PHE A 128 1.07 -10.97 13.55
N ARG A 129 -0.06 -11.67 13.64
CA ARG A 129 -1.32 -11.09 14.13
C ARG A 129 -1.56 -11.58 15.57
N PRO A 130 -1.47 -10.69 16.58
CA PRO A 130 -1.74 -11.06 17.98
C PRO A 130 -3.08 -11.78 18.22
N PRO A 131 -4.21 -11.42 17.56
CA PRO A 131 -5.49 -12.08 17.79
C PRO A 131 -5.51 -13.59 17.51
N VAL A 132 -4.68 -14.07 16.58
CA VAL A 132 -4.58 -15.49 16.23
C VAL A 132 -3.24 -16.12 16.64
N ASN A 133 -2.35 -15.34 17.27
CA ASN A 133 -1.01 -15.74 17.73
C ASN A 133 -0.22 -16.54 16.68
N LYS A 134 -0.28 -16.09 15.42
CA LYS A 134 0.34 -16.75 14.26
C LYS A 134 0.83 -15.71 13.27
N ILE A 135 1.72 -16.14 12.38
CA ILE A 135 2.00 -15.42 11.14
C ILE A 135 0.82 -15.64 10.22
N VAL A 136 0.20 -14.57 9.75
CA VAL A 136 -0.88 -14.63 8.78
C VAL A 136 -0.33 -14.26 7.41
N VAL A 137 -0.71 -15.04 6.40
CA VAL A 137 -0.40 -14.77 4.98
C VAL A 137 -1.61 -14.05 4.38
N GLU A 138 -1.39 -12.82 3.91
CA GLU A 138 -2.45 -11.88 3.52
C GLU A 138 -2.11 -11.15 2.22
N LEU A 139 -3.11 -10.50 1.64
CA LEU A 139 -2.86 -9.40 0.70
C LEU A 139 -2.35 -8.17 1.47
N PRO A 140 -1.55 -7.28 0.85
CA PRO A 140 -1.28 -5.97 1.42
C PRO A 140 -2.59 -5.25 1.74
N ALA A 141 -2.66 -4.60 2.89
CA ALA A 141 -3.90 -3.94 3.33
C ALA A 141 -3.66 -2.96 4.47
N GLY A 142 -4.43 -1.88 4.50
CA GLY A 142 -4.38 -0.94 5.61
C GLY A 142 -5.65 -0.11 5.77
N LEU A 143 -5.66 0.71 6.81
CA LEU A 143 -6.80 1.58 7.13
C LEU A 143 -6.81 2.76 6.15
N ILE A 144 -8.02 3.26 5.86
CA ILE A 144 -8.17 4.49 5.09
C ILE A 144 -8.15 5.66 6.07
N ASP A 145 -7.25 6.60 5.85
CA ASP A 145 -7.10 7.77 6.70
C ASP A 145 -8.27 8.75 6.54
N GLU A 146 -8.46 9.62 7.54
CA GLU A 146 -9.51 10.63 7.49
C GLU A 146 -9.31 11.58 6.31
N GLY A 147 -10.32 11.63 5.42
CA GLY A 147 -10.27 12.43 4.19
C GLY A 147 -9.51 11.80 3.03
N GLU A 148 -8.92 10.62 3.24
CA GLU A 148 -8.28 9.83 2.19
C GLU A 148 -9.35 9.03 1.40
N ASN A 149 -9.13 8.86 0.09
CA ASN A 149 -9.95 7.97 -0.72
C ASN A 149 -9.29 6.59 -0.86
N ALA A 150 -10.07 5.57 -1.23
CA ALA A 150 -9.58 4.20 -1.30
C ALA A 150 -8.44 3.99 -2.33
N GLU A 151 -8.42 4.72 -3.44
CA GLU A 151 -7.35 4.61 -4.44
C GLU A 151 -6.02 5.11 -3.88
N THR A 152 -6.04 6.27 -3.22
CA THR A 152 -4.87 6.86 -2.57
C THR A 152 -4.36 5.94 -1.46
N ALA A 153 -5.25 5.44 -0.60
CA ALA A 153 -4.91 4.49 0.45
C ALA A 153 -4.28 3.21 -0.13
N ALA A 154 -4.85 2.66 -1.21
CA ALA A 154 -4.33 1.44 -1.84
C ALA A 154 -2.90 1.61 -2.34
N LEU A 155 -2.59 2.74 -2.98
CA LEU A 155 -1.25 3.03 -3.50
C LEU A 155 -0.25 3.33 -2.37
N ARG A 156 -0.69 4.03 -1.32
CA ARG A 156 0.12 4.34 -0.13
C ARG A 156 0.50 3.05 0.61
N GLU A 157 -0.49 2.26 1.01
CA GLU A 157 -0.29 1.01 1.77
C GLU A 157 0.54 -0.01 0.98
N LEU A 158 0.30 -0.13 -0.34
CA LEU A 158 1.11 -1.00 -1.20
C LEU A 158 2.60 -0.61 -1.14
N LEU A 159 2.90 0.68 -1.23
CA LEU A 159 4.26 1.19 -1.19
C LEU A 159 4.90 1.04 0.20
N GLU A 160 4.15 1.37 1.26
CA GLU A 160 4.62 1.32 2.65
C GLU A 160 4.94 -0.11 3.08
N GLU A 161 4.01 -1.06 2.88
CA GLU A 161 4.19 -2.44 3.34
C GLU A 161 5.17 -3.22 2.47
N THR A 162 5.24 -2.92 1.16
CA THR A 162 5.87 -3.81 0.17
C THR A 162 6.99 -3.19 -0.65
N GLY A 163 7.06 -1.86 -0.72
CA GLY A 163 7.96 -1.12 -1.61
C GLY A 163 7.52 -1.10 -3.08
N TYR A 164 6.56 -1.94 -3.50
CA TYR A 164 6.05 -1.94 -4.87
C TYR A 164 5.15 -0.72 -5.13
N GLY A 165 5.17 -0.24 -6.37
CA GLY A 165 4.42 0.93 -6.82
C GLY A 165 5.31 2.13 -7.14
N ASN A 166 4.76 3.33 -7.11
CA ASN A 166 5.39 4.54 -7.67
C ASN A 166 6.55 5.12 -6.81
N GLY A 167 7.23 4.28 -6.02
CA GLY A 167 8.42 4.63 -5.25
C GLY A 167 9.73 4.25 -5.94
N PRO A 168 10.89 4.58 -5.34
CA PRO A 168 12.20 4.21 -5.88
C PRO A 168 12.31 2.70 -6.09
N ASN A 169 12.55 2.27 -7.33
CA ASN A 169 12.63 0.86 -7.74
C ASN A 169 11.34 0.03 -7.57
N GLY A 170 10.21 0.66 -7.19
CA GLY A 170 8.93 -0.01 -6.96
C GLY A 170 8.12 -0.32 -8.22
N GLY A 171 8.50 0.29 -9.35
CA GLY A 171 7.81 0.15 -10.63
C GLY A 171 6.79 1.25 -10.90
N GLN A 172 5.81 0.93 -11.73
CA GLN A 172 4.66 1.78 -12.02
C GLN A 172 3.39 1.08 -11.56
N ALA A 173 2.67 1.68 -10.62
CA ALA A 173 1.39 1.18 -10.13
C ALA A 173 0.22 2.00 -10.68
N LYS A 174 -0.83 1.30 -11.08
CA LYS A 174 -2.12 1.87 -11.48
C LYS A 174 -3.26 1.10 -10.83
N VAL A 175 -4.17 1.83 -10.18
CA VAL A 175 -5.44 1.26 -9.73
C VAL A 175 -6.30 1.00 -10.96
N GLU A 176 -6.69 -0.25 -11.16
CA GLU A 176 -7.56 -0.67 -12.26
C GLU A 176 -9.02 -0.67 -11.85
N GLU A 177 -9.30 -1.01 -10.59
CA GLU A 177 -10.65 -1.15 -10.06
C GLU A 177 -10.65 -1.00 -8.54
N ILE A 178 -11.69 -0.36 -8.02
CA ILE A 178 -12.06 -0.38 -6.61
C ILE A 178 -13.44 -1.01 -6.51
N SER A 179 -13.58 -2.03 -5.66
CA SER A 179 -14.90 -2.63 -5.41
C SER A 179 -15.82 -1.70 -4.61
N GLU A 180 -17.10 -2.03 -4.59
CA GLU A 180 -18.00 -1.56 -3.52
C GLU A 180 -17.54 -2.10 -2.14
N ILE A 181 -18.13 -1.59 -1.07
CA ILE A 181 -17.82 -2.01 0.30
C ILE A 181 -18.13 -3.51 0.49
N LEU A 182 -17.17 -4.23 1.04
CA LEU A 182 -17.22 -5.65 1.37
C LEU A 182 -17.08 -5.82 2.90
N VAL A 183 -17.92 -6.66 3.48
CA VAL A 183 -17.92 -6.97 4.91
C VAL A 183 -16.97 -8.12 5.22
N ASN A 184 -16.17 -8.00 6.27
CA ASN A 184 -15.13 -8.99 6.58
C ASN A 184 -15.66 -10.20 7.34
N ASP A 185 -16.47 -9.97 8.38
CA ASP A 185 -17.13 -11.01 9.17
C ASP A 185 -18.49 -10.49 9.66
N PRO A 186 -19.54 -10.53 8.80
CA PRO A 186 -20.82 -9.89 9.07
C PRO A 186 -21.62 -10.55 10.20
N GLY A 187 -21.24 -11.76 10.64
CA GLY A 187 -21.84 -12.40 11.80
C GLY A 187 -21.31 -11.87 13.13
N MET A 188 -20.13 -11.22 13.13
CA MET A 188 -19.39 -10.84 14.33
C MET A 188 -19.11 -9.34 14.43
N SER A 189 -18.92 -8.64 13.31
CA SER A 189 -18.46 -7.26 13.31
C SER A 189 -19.02 -6.41 12.17
N SER A 190 -19.04 -5.10 12.37
CA SER A 190 -19.29 -4.12 11.30
C SER A 190 -18.03 -3.82 10.46
N ALA A 191 -16.91 -4.48 10.74
CA ALA A 191 -15.64 -4.22 10.06
C ALA A 191 -15.76 -4.54 8.57
N ASN A 192 -15.41 -3.57 7.74
CA ASN A 192 -15.58 -3.63 6.30
C ASN A 192 -14.32 -3.11 5.59
N MET A 193 -14.26 -3.29 4.26
CA MET A 193 -13.19 -2.78 3.43
C MET A 193 -13.62 -2.71 1.97
N VAL A 194 -12.79 -2.12 1.12
CA VAL A 194 -12.87 -2.30 -0.34
C VAL A 194 -11.68 -3.12 -0.84
N LEU A 195 -11.84 -3.77 -1.99
CA LEU A 195 -10.75 -4.43 -2.71
C LEU A 195 -10.27 -3.50 -3.83
N ALA A 196 -8.99 -3.15 -3.80
CA ALA A 196 -8.30 -2.47 -4.89
C ALA A 196 -7.56 -3.48 -5.77
N LYS A 197 -7.91 -3.55 -7.04
CA LYS A 197 -7.12 -4.26 -8.05
C LYS A 197 -6.08 -3.30 -8.62
N VAL A 198 -4.81 -3.62 -8.42
CA VAL A 198 -3.71 -2.73 -8.85
C VAL A 198 -2.83 -3.48 -9.84
N SER A 199 -2.55 -2.87 -10.99
CA SER A 199 -1.50 -3.35 -11.88
C SER A 199 -0.17 -2.72 -11.47
N VAL A 200 0.89 -3.53 -11.41
CA VAL A 200 2.25 -3.07 -11.13
C VAL A 200 3.19 -3.56 -12.23
N SER A 201 3.89 -2.65 -12.89
CA SER A 201 4.88 -2.99 -13.91
C SER A 201 6.28 -2.66 -13.42
N LEU A 202 7.18 -3.65 -13.44
CA LEU A 202 8.60 -3.45 -13.19
C LEU A 202 9.38 -3.54 -14.51
N ASP A 203 10.38 -2.67 -14.68
CA ASP A 203 11.22 -2.66 -15.88
C ASP A 203 12.29 -3.76 -15.88
N ARG A 204 12.55 -4.39 -14.73
CA ARG A 204 13.49 -5.51 -14.60
C ARG A 204 12.94 -6.60 -13.69
N ALA A 205 13.29 -7.85 -13.99
CA ALA A 205 12.78 -9.01 -13.27
C ALA A 205 13.41 -9.22 -11.88
N ASP A 206 14.64 -8.72 -11.69
CA ASP A 206 15.47 -8.84 -10.49
C ASP A 206 15.27 -7.69 -9.49
N LEU A 207 14.41 -6.73 -9.80
CA LEU A 207 14.06 -5.67 -8.85
C LEU A 207 13.34 -6.24 -7.63
N VAL A 208 13.90 -5.94 -6.46
CA VAL A 208 13.29 -6.19 -5.16
C VAL A 208 13.11 -4.82 -4.52
N PRO A 209 11.89 -4.25 -4.55
CA PRO A 209 11.61 -2.99 -3.87
C PRO A 209 11.76 -3.12 -2.36
N GLU A 210 12.19 -2.03 -1.72
CA GLU A 210 12.37 -1.97 -0.26
C GLU A 210 11.13 -1.35 0.40
N PRO A 211 10.47 -2.04 1.34
CA PRO A 211 9.34 -1.49 2.09
C PRO A 211 9.68 -0.24 2.91
N GLN A 212 8.68 0.62 3.14
CA GLN A 212 8.77 1.82 3.97
C GLN A 212 7.87 1.71 5.22
N GLN A 213 7.89 0.54 5.84
CA GLN A 213 7.03 0.16 6.96
C GLN A 213 7.09 1.13 8.15
N GLU A 214 5.96 1.28 8.85
CA GLU A 214 5.85 2.12 10.03
C GLU A 214 6.54 1.52 11.27
N GLN A 215 6.61 2.31 12.34
CA GLN A 215 7.15 1.83 13.61
C GLN A 215 6.20 0.78 14.23
N GLY A 216 6.74 -0.42 14.46
CA GLY A 216 5.98 -1.54 15.04
C GLY A 216 5.47 -2.51 13.98
N GLU A 217 5.65 -2.18 12.71
CA GLU A 217 5.39 -3.10 11.62
C GLU A 217 6.61 -3.95 11.29
N HIS A 218 6.34 -5.25 11.15
CA HIS A 218 7.32 -6.28 10.89
C HIS A 218 6.74 -7.21 9.82
N ILE A 219 6.68 -6.68 8.60
CA ILE A 219 6.04 -7.36 7.47
C ILE A 219 7.12 -7.95 6.56
N LYS A 220 7.00 -9.24 6.26
CA LYS A 220 7.78 -9.87 5.20
C LYS A 220 6.94 -9.88 3.92
N VAL A 221 7.60 -9.72 2.78
CA VAL A 221 6.97 -9.65 1.45
C VAL A 221 7.47 -10.82 0.60
N GLU A 222 6.58 -11.47 -0.14
CA GLU A 222 6.96 -12.43 -1.19
C GLU A 222 6.12 -12.23 -2.46
N LEU A 223 6.75 -12.40 -3.62
CA LEU A 223 6.03 -12.52 -4.89
C LEU A 223 5.71 -13.99 -5.19
N VAL A 224 4.45 -14.26 -5.53
CA VAL A 224 3.99 -15.59 -5.91
C VAL A 224 3.32 -15.52 -7.27
N ALA A 225 3.74 -16.38 -8.21
CA ALA A 225 3.09 -16.47 -9.52
C ALA A 225 1.62 -16.87 -9.36
N LEU A 226 0.71 -16.20 -10.07
CA LEU A 226 -0.74 -16.43 -9.92
C LEU A 226 -1.13 -17.90 -10.12
N LYS A 227 -0.51 -18.56 -11.10
CA LYS A 227 -0.71 -19.99 -11.40
C LYS A 227 -0.36 -20.93 -10.24
N ASP A 228 0.55 -20.50 -9.34
CA ASP A 228 1.05 -21.29 -8.22
C ASP A 228 0.44 -20.85 -6.88
N LEU A 229 -0.39 -19.80 -6.89
CA LEU A 229 -0.89 -19.13 -5.69
C LEU A 229 -1.66 -20.10 -4.78
N TYR A 230 -2.66 -20.79 -5.30
CA TYR A 230 -3.50 -21.70 -4.49
C TYR A 230 -2.65 -22.78 -3.79
N LYS A 231 -1.79 -23.46 -4.55
CA LYS A 231 -0.88 -24.49 -4.02
C LYS A 231 0.07 -23.91 -2.96
N THR A 232 0.61 -22.72 -3.20
CA THR A 232 1.51 -22.04 -2.26
C THR A 232 0.80 -21.72 -0.94
N LEU A 233 -0.43 -21.22 -1.00
CA LEU A 233 -1.22 -20.94 0.20
C LEU A 233 -1.60 -22.21 0.96
N GLN A 234 -1.92 -23.30 0.27
CA GLN A 234 -2.15 -24.59 0.93
C GLN A 234 -0.91 -25.05 1.73
N GLN A 235 0.28 -24.90 1.16
CA GLN A 235 1.53 -25.23 1.84
C GLN A 235 1.76 -24.34 3.08
N TYR A 236 1.51 -23.04 2.97
CA TYR A 236 1.60 -22.14 4.13
C TYR A 236 0.58 -22.49 5.21
N ASN A 237 -0.66 -22.84 4.85
CA ASN A 237 -1.69 -23.19 5.82
C ASN A 237 -1.41 -24.51 6.57
N GLN A 238 -0.57 -25.39 5.99
CA GLN A 238 -0.09 -26.61 6.64
C GLN A 238 1.16 -26.38 7.52
N LYS A 239 1.87 -25.27 7.33
CA LYS A 239 3.09 -24.96 8.06
C LYS A 239 2.77 -24.53 9.50
N LYS A 240 3.43 -25.16 10.48
CA LYS A 240 3.28 -24.78 11.90
C LYS A 240 3.60 -23.29 12.11
N GLY A 241 2.71 -22.59 12.81
CA GLY A 241 2.86 -21.16 13.13
C GLY A 241 2.32 -20.21 12.04
N TYR A 242 1.77 -20.73 10.95
CA TYR A 242 1.16 -19.96 9.87
C TYR A 242 -0.35 -20.22 9.79
N VAL A 243 -1.06 -19.25 9.23
CA VAL A 243 -2.45 -19.38 8.78
C VAL A 243 -2.64 -18.46 7.58
N VAL A 244 -3.55 -18.81 6.67
CA VAL A 244 -3.85 -17.98 5.48
C VAL A 244 -5.15 -17.22 5.70
N ASP A 245 -5.18 -15.94 5.32
CA ASP A 245 -6.40 -15.15 5.29
C ASP A 245 -7.48 -15.78 4.39
N ALA A 246 -8.72 -15.79 4.87
CA ALA A 246 -9.81 -16.45 4.17
C ALA A 246 -10.07 -15.82 2.78
N ARG A 247 -10.04 -14.49 2.67
CA ARG A 247 -10.31 -13.78 1.40
C ARG A 247 -9.22 -14.11 0.37
N LEU A 248 -7.96 -14.12 0.80
CA LEU A 248 -6.83 -14.52 -0.05
C LEU A 248 -6.97 -15.97 -0.52
N MET A 249 -7.34 -16.90 0.36
CA MET A 249 -7.53 -18.31 -0.02
C MET A 249 -8.70 -18.48 -1.01
N HIS A 250 -9.83 -17.80 -0.78
CA HIS A 250 -10.99 -17.84 -1.68
C HIS A 250 -10.63 -17.30 -3.07
N LEU A 251 -9.93 -16.17 -3.13
CA LEU A 251 -9.42 -15.59 -4.38
C LEU A 251 -8.51 -16.57 -5.12
N ALA A 252 -7.56 -17.17 -4.42
CA ALA A 252 -6.62 -18.11 -5.01
C ALA A 252 -7.30 -19.37 -5.56
N LEU A 253 -8.29 -19.91 -4.85
CA LEU A 253 -9.10 -21.02 -5.34
C LEU A 253 -9.83 -20.63 -6.62
N GLY A 254 -10.47 -19.46 -6.64
CA GLY A 254 -11.16 -18.95 -7.82
C GLY A 254 -10.25 -18.80 -9.04
N ILE A 255 -9.02 -18.31 -8.85
CA ILE A 255 -7.99 -18.23 -9.91
C ILE A 255 -7.60 -19.62 -10.40
N ALA A 256 -7.41 -20.60 -9.51
CA ALA A 256 -6.97 -21.95 -9.85
C ALA A 256 -8.04 -22.78 -10.59
N MET A 257 -9.30 -22.32 -10.61
CA MET A 257 -10.40 -22.98 -11.32
C MET A 257 -10.56 -22.53 -12.78
N GLN A 258 -9.79 -21.55 -13.24
CA GLN A 258 -9.80 -21.03 -14.62
C GLN A 258 -8.74 -21.71 -15.49
#